data_AF-A0AA48KHW3-F1
#
_entry.id   AF-A0AA48KHW3-F1
#
_cell.length_a   1.000
_cell.length_b   1.000
_cell.length_c   1.000
_cell.angle_alpha   90.00
_cell.angle_beta   90.00
_cell.angle_gamma   90.00
#
_symmetry.space_group_name_H-M   'P 1'
#
loop_
_entity.id
_entity.type
_entity.pdbx_description
1 polymer ?
#
loop_
_entity_poly.entity_id
_entity_poly.type
_entity_poly.pdbx_seq_one_letter_code
_entity_poly.pdbx_strand_id
1 'polypeptide(L)'
;MAQAQGDSDLAAILVSHDIVYDGVAWERHAASGRIVLRSLEDPDGTTSLGEWQIVEGARCLRWRPAMDWECYAVELDGAGGITMTDALGNAITGRLVPR
;
A
#
# COMPACT_ATOMS: atom_id res chain seq x y z
N MET A 1 19.58 15.23 -2.23
CA MET A 1 18.25 14.82 -1.75
C MET A 1 18.29 13.31 -1.67
N ALA A 2 18.13 12.73 -0.47
CA ALA A 2 18.32 11.31 -0.24
C ALA A 2 17.15 10.54 -0.85
N GLN A 3 17.34 9.96 -2.04
CA GLN A 3 16.45 8.95 -2.60
C GLN A 3 16.73 7.65 -1.84
N ALA A 4 15.76 7.21 -1.03
CA ALA A 4 15.92 6.06 -0.16
C ALA A 4 16.15 4.76 -0.96
N GLN A 5 17.08 3.94 -0.47
CA GLN A 5 16.93 2.49 -0.27
C GLN A 5 15.90 1.78 -1.16
N GLY A 6 16.41 1.09 -2.17
CA GLY A 6 15.69 0.64 -3.36
C GLY A 6 14.55 -0.37 -3.14
N ASP A 7 13.88 -0.69 -4.24
CA ASP A 7 12.64 -1.46 -4.38
C ASP A 7 12.51 -2.68 -3.45
N SER A 8 13.62 -3.38 -3.18
CA SER A 8 13.67 -4.53 -2.26
C SER A 8 13.34 -4.18 -0.81
N ASP A 9 13.80 -3.02 -0.34
CA ASP A 9 13.60 -2.56 1.04
C ASP A 9 12.14 -2.12 1.23
N LEU A 10 11.57 -1.43 0.25
CA LEU A 10 10.15 -1.07 0.25
C LEU A 10 9.26 -2.33 0.21
N ALA A 11 9.55 -3.28 -0.67
CA ALA A 11 8.81 -4.53 -0.74
C ALA A 11 8.88 -5.31 0.59
N ALA A 12 10.05 -5.36 1.23
CA ALA A 12 10.22 -6.03 2.52
C ALA A 12 9.42 -5.35 3.63
N ILE A 13 9.38 -4.02 3.67
CA ILE A 13 8.57 -3.25 4.62
C ILE A 13 7.08 -3.56 4.43
N LEU A 14 6.57 -3.46 3.20
CA LEU A 14 5.16 -3.72 2.90
C LEU A 14 4.75 -5.17 3.18
N VAL A 15 5.67 -6.12 2.96
CA VAL A 15 5.46 -7.53 3.28
C VAL A 15 5.56 -7.81 4.78
N SER A 16 6.18 -6.97 5.61
CA SER A 16 6.30 -7.21 7.06
C SER A 16 5.27 -6.44 7.90
N HIS A 17 4.58 -5.48 7.29
CA HIS A 17 3.62 -4.61 7.96
C HIS A 17 2.23 -4.70 7.32
N ASP A 18 1.19 -4.42 8.09
CA ASP A 18 -0.08 -3.98 7.54
C ASP A 18 -0.06 -2.46 7.41
N ILE A 19 -0.73 -1.91 6.39
CA ILE A 19 -1.00 -0.48 6.30
C ILE A 19 -2.37 -0.25 6.92
N VAL A 20 -2.45 0.62 7.93
CA VAL A 20 -3.71 0.96 8.60
C VAL A 20 -4.08 2.41 8.30
N TYR A 21 -5.32 2.61 7.89
CA TYR A 21 -5.96 3.90 7.70
C TYR A 21 -6.94 4.13 8.84
N ASP A 22 -6.68 5.15 9.66
CA ASP A 22 -7.29 5.37 10.98
C ASP A 22 -8.81 5.16 11.04
N GLY A 23 -9.23 3.97 11.47
CA GLY A 23 -10.64 3.59 11.64
C GLY A 23 -11.41 3.34 10.34
N VAL A 24 -10.75 3.45 9.17
CA VAL A 24 -11.39 3.39 7.86
C VAL A 24 -11.06 2.07 7.15
N ALA A 25 -9.81 1.63 7.17
CA ALA A 25 -9.41 0.41 6.46
C ALA A 25 -8.05 -0.12 6.92
N TRP A 26 -7.73 -1.35 6.51
CA TRP A 26 -6.36 -1.85 6.53
C TRP A 26 -6.03 -2.67 5.28
N GLU A 27 -4.76 -2.68 4.90
CA GLU A 27 -4.21 -3.43 3.77
C GLU A 27 -3.10 -4.37 4.21
N ARG A 28 -3.02 -5.51 3.52
CA ARG A 28 -1.95 -6.49 3.71
C ARG A 28 -1.38 -6.93 2.39
N HIS A 29 -0.06 -6.78 2.29
CA HIS A 29 0.73 -7.22 1.14
C HIS A 29 1.40 -8.56 1.47
N ALA A 30 1.18 -9.56 0.62
CA ALA A 30 1.82 -10.86 0.72
C ALA A 30 3.02 -10.93 -0.22
N ALA A 31 4.08 -11.64 0.19
CA ALA A 31 5.27 -11.88 -0.65
C ALA A 31 4.97 -12.55 -2.00
N SER A 32 3.81 -13.20 -2.13
CA SER A 32 3.32 -13.80 -3.37
C SER A 32 2.81 -12.79 -4.41
N GLY A 33 2.87 -11.49 -4.12
CA GLY A 33 2.27 -10.45 -4.98
C GLY A 33 0.76 -10.32 -4.81
N ARG A 34 0.14 -10.96 -3.80
CA ARG A 34 -1.28 -10.76 -3.48
C ARG A 34 -1.48 -9.66 -2.47
N ILE A 35 -2.56 -8.90 -2.61
CA ILE A 35 -2.98 -7.88 -1.64
C ILE A 35 -4.45 -8.09 -1.25
N VAL A 36 -4.75 -7.79 0.01
CA VAL A 36 -6.11 -7.65 0.52
C VAL A 36 -6.26 -6.28 1.18
N LEU A 37 -7.37 -5.62 0.89
CA LEU A 37 -7.84 -4.43 1.59
C LEU A 37 -9.14 -4.81 2.30
N ARG A 38 -9.26 -4.43 3.57
CA ARG A 38 -10.51 -4.49 4.32
C ARG A 38 -10.93 -3.06 4.67
N SER A 39 -11.95 -2.55 3.98
CA SER A 39 -12.64 -1.31 4.38
C SER A 39 -13.63 -1.60 5.49
N LEU A 40 -13.71 -0.68 6.43
CA LEU A 40 -14.60 -0.67 7.60
C LEU A 40 -15.63 0.46 7.51
N GLU A 41 -15.68 1.19 6.39
CA GLU A 41 -16.62 2.31 6.19
C GLU A 41 -18.07 1.84 6.08
N ASP A 42 -18.30 0.64 5.54
CA ASP A 42 -19.60 -0.01 5.52
C ASP A 42 -19.88 -0.78 6.82
N PRO A 43 -21.13 -0.88 7.30
CA PRO A 43 -21.48 -1.63 8.52
C PRO A 43 -20.99 -3.09 8.52
N ASP A 44 -20.98 -3.71 7.34
CA ASP A 44 -20.53 -5.09 7.15
C ASP A 44 -19.05 -5.18 6.71
N GLY A 45 -18.43 -4.04 6.40
CA GLY A 45 -17.10 -3.88 5.83
C GLY A 45 -16.93 -4.55 4.45
N THR A 46 -16.15 -3.94 3.58
CA THR A 46 -15.89 -4.47 2.23
C THR A 46 -14.49 -5.05 2.14
N THR A 47 -14.36 -6.26 1.57
CA THR A 47 -13.06 -6.90 1.31
C THR A 47 -12.74 -6.84 -0.17
N SER A 48 -11.66 -6.15 -0.52
CA SER A 48 -11.13 -6.09 -1.88
C SER A 48 -9.88 -6.96 -1.99
N LEU A 49 -9.77 -7.70 -3.09
CA LEU A 49 -8.64 -8.58 -3.37
C LEU A 49 -7.96 -8.14 -4.65
N GLY A 50 -6.64 -8.16 -4.64
CA GLY A 50 -5.85 -7.72 -5.78
C GLY A 50 -4.47 -8.35 -5.83
N GLU A 51 -3.67 -7.77 -6.69
CA GLU A 51 -2.26 -8.04 -6.86
C GLU A 51 -1.45 -6.76 -6.64
N TRP A 52 -0.19 -6.90 -6.25
CA TRP A 52 0.72 -5.79 -6.03
C TRP A 52 2.14 -6.16 -6.46
N GLN A 53 2.92 -5.14 -6.76
CA GLN A 53 4.35 -5.23 -7.06
C GLN A 53 5.02 -3.87 -6.82
N ILE A 54 6.36 -3.86 -6.75
CA ILE A 54 7.14 -2.62 -6.81
C ILE A 54 7.73 -2.49 -8.22
N VAL A 55 7.57 -1.31 -8.82
CA VAL A 55 8.12 -0.97 -10.14
C VAL A 55 8.75 0.40 -10.03
N GLU A 56 10.07 0.48 -10.26
CA GLU A 56 10.81 1.76 -10.25
C GLU A 56 10.60 2.55 -8.94
N GLY A 57 10.60 1.87 -7.81
CA GLY A 57 10.36 2.46 -6.49
C GLY A 57 8.91 2.84 -6.18
N ALA A 58 7.98 2.63 -7.11
CA ALA A 58 6.54 2.86 -6.91
C ALA A 58 5.82 1.57 -6.50
N ARG A 59 4.80 1.71 -5.64
CA ARG A 59 3.88 0.63 -5.30
C ARG A 59 2.78 0.56 -6.35
N CYS A 60 2.75 -0.50 -7.14
CA CYS A 60 1.71 -0.73 -8.15
C CYS A 60 0.70 -1.76 -7.66
N LEU A 61 -0.59 -1.46 -7.83
CA LEU A 61 -1.72 -2.28 -7.40
C LEU A 61 -2.61 -2.62 -8.60
N ARG A 62 -3.22 -3.80 -8.56
CA ARG A 62 -4.27 -4.22 -9.50
C ARG A 62 -5.39 -4.90 -8.75
N TRP A 63 -6.55 -4.26 -8.66
CA TRP A 63 -7.72 -4.81 -7.98
C TRP A 63 -8.58 -5.66 -8.91
N ARG A 64 -9.14 -6.76 -8.39
CA ARG A 64 -10.09 -7.60 -9.15
C ARG A 64 -11.49 -6.96 -9.16
N PRO A 65 -12.31 -7.19 -10.21
CA PRO A 65 -12.06 -8.09 -11.35
C PRO A 65 -11.44 -7.46 -12.60
N ALA A 66 -11.26 -6.13 -12.69
CA ALA A 66 -10.88 -5.51 -13.98
C ALA A 66 -10.23 -4.12 -13.88
N MET A 67 -9.49 -3.80 -12.82
CA MET A 67 -8.73 -2.55 -12.81
C MET A 67 -7.39 -2.74 -13.56
N ASP A 68 -6.95 -1.68 -14.23
CA ASP A 68 -5.57 -1.57 -14.70
C ASP A 68 -4.61 -1.46 -13.51
N TRP A 69 -3.30 -1.53 -13.80
CA TRP A 69 -2.30 -1.28 -12.78
C TRP A 69 -2.29 0.21 -12.42
N GLU A 70 -2.46 0.51 -11.14
CA GLU A 70 -2.32 1.86 -10.58
C GLU A 70 -1.08 1.91 -9.71
N CYS A 71 -0.14 2.81 -10.07
CA CYS A 71 1.12 2.96 -9.38
C CYS A 71 1.15 4.24 -8.55
N TYR A 72 1.66 4.11 -7.33
CA TYR A 72 1.74 5.19 -6.35
C TYR A 72 3.20 5.40 -5.95
N ALA A 73 3.65 6.64 -5.97
CA ALA A 73 4.90 7.02 -5.33
C ALA A 73 4.76 6.81 -3.82
N VAL A 74 5.78 6.23 -3.18
CA VAL A 74 5.75 5.94 -1.74
C VAL A 74 6.79 6.76 -1.00
N GLU A 75 6.36 7.45 0.04
CA GLU A 75 7.21 8.14 0.99
C GLU A 75 7.00 7.58 2.39
N LEU A 76 8.10 7.32 3.09
CA LEU A 76 8.11 6.88 4.48
C LEU A 76 8.64 8.01 5.36
N ASP A 77 7.97 8.32 6.46
CA ASP A 77 8.37 9.41 7.36
C ASP A 77 9.46 9.01 8.39
N GLY A 78 9.83 7.72 8.41
CA GLY A 78 10.79 7.14 9.37
C GLY A 78 10.25 6.93 10.79
N ALA A 79 9.03 7.38 11.09
CA ALA A 79 8.30 7.19 12.35
C ALA A 79 7.17 6.16 12.25
N GLY A 80 7.03 5.50 11.09
CA GLY A 80 6.01 4.48 10.81
C GLY A 80 4.82 5.02 10.00
N GLY A 81 4.84 6.27 9.59
CA GLY A 81 3.92 6.82 8.60
C GLY A 81 4.34 6.45 7.17
N ILE A 82 3.33 6.25 6.34
CA ILE A 82 3.47 5.99 4.90
C ILE A 82 2.52 6.89 4.13
N THR A 83 3.04 7.57 3.12
CA THR A 83 2.25 8.37 2.17
C THR A 83 2.37 7.76 0.79
N MET A 84 1.24 7.61 0.12
CA MET A 84 1.12 7.05 -1.22
C MET A 84 0.46 8.09 -2.12
N THR A 85 1.16 8.51 -3.15
CA THR A 85 0.71 9.59 -4.05
C THR A 85 0.45 9.04 -5.44
N ASP A 86 -0.76 9.26 -5.96
CA ASP A 86 -1.15 8.82 -7.30
C ASP A 86 -0.53 9.70 -8.41
N ALA A 87 -0.78 9.34 -9.68
CA ALA A 87 -0.26 10.08 -10.83
C ALA A 87 -0.85 11.50 -10.99
N LEU A 88 -1.95 11.81 -10.30
CA LEU A 88 -2.59 13.13 -10.29
C LEU A 88 -2.11 14.00 -9.11
N GLY A 89 -1.27 13.45 -8.23
CA GLY A 89 -0.77 14.14 -7.04
C GLY A 89 -1.68 14.03 -5.82
N ASN A 90 -2.71 13.17 -5.85
CA ASN A 90 -3.54 12.91 -4.68
C ASN A 90 -2.76 11.98 -3.74
N ALA A 91 -2.60 12.43 -2.49
CA ALA A 91 -1.90 11.67 -1.46
C ALA A 91 -2.88 10.98 -0.52
N ILE A 92 -2.59 9.72 -0.20
CA ILE A 92 -3.26 8.94 0.83
C ILE A 92 -2.21 8.59 1.89
N THR A 93 -2.52 8.85 3.15
CA THR A 93 -1.61 8.59 4.27
C THR A 93 -2.15 7.47 5.14
N GLY A 94 -1.28 6.55 5.54
CA GLY A 94 -1.56 5.48 6.48
C GLY A 94 -0.42 5.30 7.49
N ARG A 95 -0.54 4.26 8.31
CA ARG A 95 0.52 3.84 9.23
C ARG A 95 0.92 2.39 9.01
N LEU A 96 2.21 2.13 9.08
CA LEU A 96 2.79 0.80 9.09
C LEU A 96 2.66 0.21 10.49
N VAL A 97 1.96 -0.92 10.60
CA VAL A 97 1.80 -1.67 11.84
C VAL A 97 2.47 -3.04 11.66
N PRO A 98 3.47 -3.40 12.49
CA PRO A 98 4.13 -4.69 12.40
C PRO A 98 3.14 -5.84 12.57
N ARG A 99 3.39 -6.93 11.85
CA ARG A 99 2.58 -8.17 11.90
C ARG A 99 3.20 -9.25 12.77
#